data_AF-A0A964M004-F1
#
_entry.id   AF-A0A964M004-F1
#
_cell.length_a   1.000
_cell.length_b   1.000
_cell.length_c   1.000
_cell.angle_alpha   90.00
_cell.angle_beta   90.00
_cell.angle_gamma   90.00
#
_symmetry.space_group_name_H-M   'P 1'
#
loop_
_entity.id
_entity.type
_entity.pdbx_description
1 polymer ?
#
loop_
_entity_poly.entity_id
_entity_poly.type
_entity_poly.pdbx_seq_one_letter_code
_entity_poly.pdbx_strand_id
1 'polypeptide(L)' 'NVLFASEMIGAVRGIDPTTGHYYDDTKRYIEASKILSGDDKHQIYEGNVRRVFSRLDSRLKAKGL' A
#
# COMPACT_ATOMS: atom_id res chain seq x y z
N ASN A 1 12.13 1.59 -4.25
CA ASN A 1 11.59 2.98 -4.30
C ASN A 1 10.07 2.98 -4.55
N VAL A 2 9.31 2.10 -3.91
CA VAL A 2 7.86 1.98 -4.10
C VAL A 2 7.20 2.07 -2.72
N LEU A 3 6.14 2.88 -2.61
CA LEU A 3 5.32 3.05 -1.42
C LEU A 3 3.87 2.73 -1.77
N PHE A 4 3.19 1.97 -0.92
CA PHE A 4 1.76 1.72 -1.09
C PHE A 4 0.93 2.99 -0.86
N ALA A 5 -0.03 3.23 -1.76
CA ALA A 5 -1.07 4.23 -1.62
C ALA A 5 -2.26 3.85 -2.52
N SER A 6 -3.47 4.28 -2.13
CA SER A 6 -4.68 4.13 -2.94
C SER A 6 -5.31 5.44 -3.39
N GLU A 7 -5.12 6.52 -2.62
CA GLU A 7 -5.86 7.78 -2.80
C GLU A 7 -7.39 7.55 -2.84
N MET A 8 -7.87 6.60 -2.02
CA MET A 8 -9.28 6.19 -2.04
C MET A 8 -10.23 7.38 -1.84
N ILE A 9 -11.40 7.32 -2.49
CA ILE A 9 -12.40 8.41 -2.46
C ILE A 9 -11.86 9.70 -3.13
N GLY A 10 -10.85 9.56 -3.99
CA GLY A 10 -10.31 10.62 -4.83
C GLY A 10 -11.05 10.77 -6.15
N ALA A 11 -10.26 10.86 -7.23
CA ALA A 11 -10.73 11.12 -8.58
C ALA A 11 -11.62 10.01 -9.16
N VAL A 12 -11.27 8.74 -8.91
CA VAL A 12 -11.98 7.58 -9.48
C VAL A 12 -12.55 6.74 -8.35
N ARG A 13 -13.87 6.72 -8.24
CA ARG A 13 -14.62 6.01 -7.19
C ARG A 13 -15.47 4.86 -7.74
N GLY A 14 -15.31 4.57 -9.04
CA GLY A 14 -16.10 3.57 -9.75
C GLY A 14 -15.61 2.15 -9.48
N ILE A 15 -16.53 1.19 -9.65
CA ILE A 15 -16.21 -0.22 -9.73
C ILE A 15 -15.82 -0.52 -11.19
N ASP A 16 -14.69 -1.19 -11.37
CA ASP A 16 -14.26 -1.75 -12.65
C ASP A 16 -15.19 -2.89 -13.05
N PRO A 17 -15.97 -2.76 -14.15
CA PRO A 17 -16.93 -3.79 -14.55
C PRO A 17 -16.26 -5.09 -14.99
N THR A 18 -14.97 -5.08 -15.33
CA THR A 18 -14.24 -6.28 -15.77
C THR A 18 -13.75 -7.13 -14.60
N THR A 19 -13.63 -6.55 -13.41
CA THR A 19 -13.10 -7.24 -12.22
C THR A 19 -14.09 -7.27 -11.06
N GLY A 20 -15.10 -6.39 -11.04
CA GLY A 20 -16.04 -6.24 -9.93
C GLY A 20 -15.43 -5.57 -8.69
N HIS A 21 -14.26 -4.93 -8.83
CA HIS A 21 -13.56 -4.25 -7.74
C HIS A 21 -13.39 -2.76 -8.02
N TYR A 22 -13.23 -1.94 -6.98
CA TYR A 22 -12.92 -0.53 -7.16
C TYR A 22 -11.59 -0.34 -7.88
N TYR A 23 -11.52 0.65 -8.77
CA TYR A 23 -10.27 1.03 -9.43
C TYR A 23 -9.21 1.52 -8.44
N ASP A 24 -9.62 2.16 -7.34
CA ASP A 24 -8.72 2.67 -6.31
C ASP A 24 -8.38 1.63 -5.21
N ASP A 25 -8.87 0.38 -5.33
CA ASP A 25 -8.46 -0.73 -4.45
C ASP A 25 -7.10 -1.30 -4.88
N THR A 26 -6.08 -0.44 -4.83
CA THR A 26 -4.73 -0.73 -5.35
C THR A 26 -4.00 -1.84 -4.58
N LYS A 27 -4.45 -2.16 -3.35
CA LYS A 27 -3.89 -3.26 -2.56
C LYS A 27 -4.05 -4.59 -3.31
N ARG A 28 -5.17 -4.77 -4.00
CA ARG A 28 -5.42 -5.99 -4.80
C ARG A 28 -4.36 -6.22 -5.86
N TYR A 29 -3.85 -5.15 -6.46
CA TYR A 29 -2.82 -5.24 -7.50
C TYR A 29 -1.48 -5.71 -6.91
N ILE A 30 -1.11 -5.20 -5.74
CA ILE A 30 0.09 -5.64 -5.02
C ILE A 30 -0.07 -7.10 -4.59
N GLU A 31 -1.24 -7.48 -4.07
CA GLU A 31 -1.48 -8.86 -3.65
C GLU A 31 -1.45 -9.87 -4.80
N ALA A 32 -2.04 -9.53 -5.94
CA ALA A 32 -2.07 -10.38 -7.13
C ALA A 32 -0.72 -10.45 -7.87
N SER A 33 0.25 -9.59 -7.53
CA SER A 33 1.56 -9.58 -8.18
C SER A 33 2.30 -10.89 -7.96
N LYS A 34 2.66 -11.55 -9.06
CA LYS A 34 3.50 -12.77 -9.09
C LYS A 34 5.00 -12.47 -9.08
N ILE A 35 5.37 -11.19 -9.14
CA ILE A 35 6.76 -10.72 -9.20
C ILE A 35 7.29 -10.47 -7.79
N LEU A 36 6.43 -10.04 -6.87
CA LEU A 36 6.82 -9.58 -5.54
C LEU A 36 6.85 -10.75 -4.55
N SER A 37 7.95 -10.86 -3.80
CA SER A 37 8.03 -11.73 -2.64
C SER A 37 7.21 -11.19 -1.46
N GLY A 38 7.06 -11.99 -0.41
CA GLY A 38 6.44 -11.52 0.84
C GLY A 38 7.19 -10.34 1.46
N ASP A 39 8.53 -10.39 1.42
CA ASP A 39 9.37 -9.31 1.94
C ASP A 39 9.26 -8.04 1.10
N ASP A 40 9.17 -8.16 -0.23
CA ASP A 40 8.92 -7.01 -1.10
C ASP A 40 7.58 -6.35 -0.80
N LYS A 41 6.53 -7.15 -0.59
CA LYS A 41 5.21 -6.64 -0.21
C LYS A 41 5.26 -5.95 1.16
N HIS A 42 5.97 -6.51 2.14
CA HIS A 42 6.17 -5.86 3.44
C HIS A 42 6.90 -4.51 3.29
N GLN A 43 7.93 -4.45 2.45
CA GLN A 43 8.63 -3.19 2.16
C GLN A 43 7.69 -2.16 1.49
N ILE A 44 6.85 -2.58 0.55
CA ILE A 44 5.89 -1.70 -0.14
C ILE A 44 4.83 -1.18 0.82
N TYR A 45 4.29 -2.04 1.69
CA TYR A 45 3.22 -1.67 2.63
C TYR A 45 3.68 -0.85 3.82
N GLU A 46 4.90 -1.09 4.33
CA GLU A 46 5.33 -0.49 5.58
C GLU A 46 6.82 -0.11 5.61
N GLY A 47 7.71 -1.04 5.28
CA GLY A 47 9.15 -0.85 5.50
C GLY A 47 9.70 0.42 4.83
N ASN A 48 9.35 0.63 3.56
CA ASN A 48 9.76 1.81 2.81
C ASN A 48 9.14 3.10 3.38
N VAL A 49 7.86 3.08 3.80
CA VAL A 49 7.19 4.29 4.29
C VAL A 49 7.75 4.73 5.63
N ARG A 50 8.07 3.78 6.52
CA ARG A 50 8.73 4.07 7.81
C ARG A 50 10.11 4.66 7.61
N ARG A 51 10.87 4.17 6.62
CA ARG A 51 12.19 4.73 6.27
C ARG A 51 12.10 6.14 5.69
N VAL A 52 11.14 6.40 4.81
CA VAL A 52 10.96 7.72 4.15
C VAL A 52 10.40 8.76 5.14
N PHE A 53 9.43 8.37 5.96
CA PHE A 53 8.78 9.23 6.94
C PHE A 53 9.26 8.90 8.36
N SER A 54 10.49 9.28 8.70
CA SER A 54 11.13 8.95 9.99
C SER A 54 10.31 9.36 11.24
N ARG A 55 9.52 10.43 11.15
CA ARG A 55 8.61 10.85 12.22
C ARG A 55 7.45 9.89 12.44
N LEU A 56 6.97 9.22 11.39
CA LEU A 56 5.97 8.16 11.49
C LEU A 56 6.59 6.94 12.19
N ASP A 57 7.76 6.49 11.74
CA ASP A 57 8.48 5.36 12.34
C ASP A 57 8.69 5.55 13.84
N SER A 58 9.19 6.72 14.24
CA SER A 58 9.42 7.06 15.65
C SER A 58 8.14 6.96 16.49
N ARG A 59 7.00 7.40 15.94
CA ARG A 59 5.70 7.34 16.62
C ARG A 59 5.14 5.92 16.71
N LEU A 60 5.37 5.08 15.70
CA LEU A 60 4.97 3.67 15.72
C LEU A 60 5.80 2.89 16.76
N LYS A 61 7.11 3.08 16.79
CA LYS A 61 8.01 2.47 17.80
C LYS A 61 7.61 2.86 19.22
N ALA A 62 7.26 4.12 19.45
CA ALA A 62 6.78 4.59 20.75
C ALA A 62 5.45 3.91 21.21
N LYS A 63 4.70 3.31 20.28
CA LYS A 63 3.49 2.51 20.55
C LYS A 63 3.77 1.01 20.64
N GLY A 64 5.02 0.56 20.48
CA GLY A 64 5.40 -0.86 20.47
C GLY A 64 5.18 -1.56 19.12
N LEU A 65 5.15 -0.79 18.01
CA LEU A 65 4.98 -1.27 16.63
C LEU A 65 6.25 -1.11 15.77
#